data_AF-A0A955PMQ4-F1
#
_entry.id   AF-A0A955PMQ4-F1
#
_cell.length_a   1.000
_cell.length_b   1.000
_cell.length_c   1.000
_cell.angle_alpha   90.00
_cell.angle_beta   90.00
_cell.angle_gamma   90.00
#
_symmetry.space_group_name_H-M   'P 1'
#
loop_
_entity.id
_entity.type
_entity.pdbx_description
1 polymer ?
#
loop_
_entity_poly.entity_id
_entity_poly.type
_entity_poly.pdbx_seq_one_letter_code
_entity_poly.pdbx_strand_id
1 'polypeptide(L)'
;VHPNEEAAKEAGLVMNQLGQRLTSMVPFGDGLVMGTSWKGGETVLDPKEIKGLTKEQLAEFGAPHFLEMPGNLEAVLPWSEEPVTLRFVVDDRKMAVFHEGEEIASAPFSAAIAEKLSEVKIQWGEGLFGLLKGNILDHKP
;
A
#
# COMPACT_ATOMS: atom_id res chain seq x y z
N VAL A 1 13.21 -12.65 13.82
CA VAL A 1 13.12 -11.90 15.10
C VAL A 1 13.09 -10.42 14.74
N HIS A 2 12.20 -9.63 15.35
CA HIS A 2 12.11 -8.19 15.06
C HIS A 2 13.44 -7.50 15.41
N PRO A 3 13.95 -6.52 14.63
CA PRO A 3 15.27 -5.92 14.86
C PRO A 3 15.47 -5.37 16.28
N ASN A 4 14.38 -4.92 16.90
CA ASN A 4 14.38 -4.29 18.23
C ASN A 4 13.92 -5.23 19.37
N GLU A 5 13.85 -6.55 19.14
CA GLU A 5 13.39 -7.51 20.16
C GLU A 5 14.31 -7.56 21.39
N GLU A 6 15.63 -7.57 21.17
CA GLU A 6 16.61 -7.60 22.27
C GLU A 6 16.56 -6.32 23.10
N ALA A 7 16.48 -5.15 22.46
CA ALA A 7 16.33 -3.87 23.16
C ALA A 7 15.02 -3.80 23.98
N ALA A 8 13.92 -4.33 23.43
CA ALA A 8 12.65 -4.41 24.16
C ALA A 8 12.75 -5.32 25.39
N LYS A 9 13.42 -6.47 25.24
CA LYS A 9 13.65 -7.42 26.33
C LYS A 9 14.57 -6.84 27.42
N GLU A 10 15.63 -6.14 27.04
CA GLU A 10 16.54 -5.43 27.97
C GLU A 10 15.81 -4.34 28.76
N ALA A 11 14.84 -3.67 28.15
CA ALA A 11 13.98 -2.67 28.80
C ALA A 11 12.84 -3.29 29.64
N GLY A 12 12.79 -4.62 29.79
CA GLY A 12 11.77 -5.30 30.59
C GLY A 12 10.37 -5.27 29.97
N LEU A 13 10.26 -5.00 28.67
CA LEU A 13 9.00 -4.93 27.96
C LEU A 13 8.45 -6.33 27.70
N VAL A 14 7.11 -6.47 27.74
CA VAL A 14 6.49 -7.69 27.27
C VAL A 14 6.67 -7.81 25.75
N MET A 15 6.73 -9.05 25.25
CA MET A 15 6.80 -9.31 23.81
C MET A 15 5.72 -8.51 23.07
N ASN A 16 6.09 -7.83 21.98
CA ASN A 16 5.20 -6.98 21.17
C ASN A 16 4.67 -5.71 21.87
N GLN A 17 5.26 -5.25 22.97
CA GLN A 17 4.83 -4.00 23.62
C GLN A 17 5.18 -2.74 22.81
N LEU A 18 6.28 -2.78 22.02
CA LEU A 18 6.62 -1.75 21.05
C LEU A 18 5.74 -1.80 19.78
N GLY A 19 4.93 -2.85 19.60
CA GLY A 19 4.04 -2.96 18.44
C GLY A 19 4.77 -3.33 17.15
N GLN A 20 5.51 -4.44 17.24
CA GLN A 20 6.34 -5.05 16.19
C GLN A 20 5.51 -5.72 15.07
N ARG A 21 4.29 -5.23 14.83
CA ARG A 21 3.31 -5.80 13.89
C ARG A 21 2.69 -4.69 13.07
N LEU A 22 2.50 -4.97 11.78
CA LEU A 22 1.55 -4.23 10.96
C LEU A 22 0.14 -4.52 11.49
N THR A 23 -0.58 -3.48 11.85
CA THR A 23 -1.98 -3.56 12.33
C THR A 23 -3.00 -3.12 11.30
N SER A 24 -2.55 -2.40 10.27
CA SER A 24 -3.39 -2.00 9.15
C SER A 24 -2.57 -1.96 7.88
N MET A 25 -3.22 -2.27 6.76
CA MET A 25 -2.72 -2.03 5.42
C MET A 25 -3.90 -1.54 4.59
N VAL A 26 -3.75 -0.36 4.01
CA VAL A 26 -4.79 0.28 3.20
C VAL A 26 -4.15 0.65 1.87
N PRO A 27 -4.68 0.16 0.74
CA PRO A 27 -4.31 0.66 -0.58
C PRO A 27 -4.48 2.17 -0.65
N PHE A 28 -3.48 2.84 -1.23
CA PHE A 28 -3.54 4.27 -1.46
C PHE A 28 -2.65 4.62 -2.64
N GLY A 29 -3.26 5.09 -3.74
CA GLY A 29 -2.52 5.45 -4.95
C GLY A 29 -1.73 4.26 -5.49
N ASP A 30 -0.41 4.37 -5.58
CA ASP A 30 0.50 3.34 -6.12
C ASP A 30 1.13 2.42 -5.06
N GLY A 31 0.57 2.40 -3.85
CA GLY A 31 1.15 1.64 -2.75
C GLY A 31 0.18 1.26 -1.65
N LEU A 32 0.76 0.93 -0.50
CA LEU A 32 0.04 0.61 0.73
C LEU A 32 0.46 1.58 1.83
N VAL A 33 -0.52 2.21 2.48
CA VAL A 33 -0.32 2.82 3.80
C VAL A 33 -0.42 1.70 4.84
N MET A 34 0.67 1.49 5.56
CA MET A 34 0.80 0.47 6.59
C MET A 34 0.88 1.13 7.97
N GLY A 35 -0.01 0.77 8.88
CA GLY A 35 0.08 1.21 10.27
C GLY A 35 0.81 0.19 11.12
N THR A 36 1.74 0.65 11.94
CA THR A 36 2.26 -0.15 13.06
C THR A 36 1.43 0.12 14.32
N SER A 37 1.37 -0.85 15.23
CA SER A 37 0.80 -0.58 16.56
C SER A 37 1.82 0.14 17.42
N TRP A 38 1.37 0.94 18.38
CA TRP A 38 2.13 1.21 19.59
C TRP A 38 1.24 0.91 20.79
N LYS A 39 1.40 -0.28 21.37
CA LYS A 39 0.48 -0.75 22.42
C LYS A 39 0.62 0.00 23.74
N GLY A 40 1.82 0.47 24.04
CA GLY A 40 2.12 1.18 25.28
C GLY A 40 1.91 2.69 25.21
N GLY A 41 2.12 3.32 24.06
CA GLY A 41 2.17 4.78 23.98
C GLY A 41 3.24 5.39 24.90
N GLU A 42 3.32 6.72 24.92
CA GLU A 42 4.13 7.46 25.91
C GLU A 42 3.52 7.43 27.32
N THR A 43 2.29 6.93 27.45
CA THR A 43 1.53 6.89 28.71
C THR A 43 1.87 5.67 29.57
N VAL A 44 2.34 4.58 28.97
CA VAL A 44 2.71 3.34 29.68
C VAL A 44 4.22 3.12 29.69
N LEU A 45 4.97 3.76 28.79
CA LEU A 45 6.42 3.62 28.69
C LEU A 45 7.09 5.00 28.65
N ASP A 46 7.95 5.29 29.63
CA ASP A 46 8.85 6.44 29.54
C ASP A 46 9.90 6.12 28.46
N PRO A 47 9.99 6.89 27.35
CA PRO A 47 11.00 6.68 26.32
C PRO A 47 12.44 6.62 26.85
N LYS A 48 12.72 7.23 28.01
CA LYS A 48 14.03 7.20 28.68
C LYS A 48 14.39 5.82 29.25
N GLU A 49 13.40 4.97 29.51
CA GLU A 49 13.61 3.61 30.03
C GLU A 49 14.01 2.63 28.92
N ILE A 50 13.72 2.96 27.65
CA ILE A 50 14.08 2.14 26.50
C ILE A 50 15.50 2.52 26.04
N LYS A 51 16.51 1.88 26.64
CA LYS A 51 17.91 2.04 26.23
C LYS A 51 18.14 1.37 24.87
N GLY A 52 18.87 2.04 23.99
CA GLY A 52 19.29 1.49 22.70
C GLY A 52 18.40 1.83 21.50
N LEU A 53 17.27 2.51 21.71
CA LEU A 53 16.50 3.13 20.63
C LEU A 53 16.58 4.65 20.69
N THR A 54 16.75 5.27 19.52
CA THR A 54 16.67 6.72 19.35
C THR A 54 15.22 7.19 19.42
N LYS A 55 15.02 8.50 19.63
CA LYS A 55 13.68 9.10 19.61
C LYS A 55 13.00 8.90 18.25
N GLU A 56 13.78 8.97 17.18
CA GLU A 56 13.34 8.78 15.80
C GLU A 56 12.83 7.33 15.60
N GLN A 57 13.59 6.32 16.07
CA GLN A 57 13.16 4.92 16.01
C GLN A 57 11.91 4.66 16.86
N LEU A 58 11.76 5.34 18.00
CA LEU A 58 10.54 5.24 18.81
C LEU A 58 9.33 5.86 18.10
N ALA A 59 9.53 6.96 17.37
CA ALA A 59 8.48 7.63 16.61
C ALA A 59 7.95 6.79 15.42
N GLU A 60 8.70 5.80 14.93
CA GLU A 60 8.25 4.88 13.87
C GLU A 60 7.14 3.93 14.35
N PHE A 61 7.05 3.66 15.66
CA PHE A 61 5.99 2.84 16.24
C PHE A 61 4.70 3.65 16.39
N GLY A 62 3.61 3.19 15.78
CA GLY A 62 2.36 3.94 15.67
C GLY A 62 2.32 4.90 14.48
N ALA A 63 3.44 5.12 13.78
CA ALA A 63 3.46 5.94 12.57
C ALA A 63 2.88 5.17 11.36
N PRO A 64 2.20 5.88 10.44
CA PRO A 64 1.89 5.32 9.13
C PRO A 64 3.17 5.28 8.27
N HIS A 65 3.37 4.15 7.60
CA HIS A 65 4.46 3.92 6.66
C HIS A 65 3.89 3.74 5.26
N PHE A 66 4.52 4.32 4.25
CA PHE A 66 4.12 4.12 2.86
C PHE A 66 5.03 3.10 2.20
N LEU A 67 4.46 2.01 1.71
CA LEU A 67 5.14 1.04 0.85
C LEU A 67 4.74 1.30 -0.59
N GLU A 68 5.64 1.89 -1.37
CA GLU A 68 5.48 2.01 -2.82
C GLU A 68 5.44 0.62 -3.44
N MET A 69 4.46 0.38 -4.32
CA MET A 69 4.29 -0.90 -5.01
C MET A 69 4.23 -0.69 -6.52
N PRO A 70 5.38 -0.55 -7.19
CA PRO A 70 5.42 -0.27 -8.63
C PRO A 70 4.58 -1.26 -9.44
N GLY A 71 3.74 -0.74 -10.33
CA GLY A 71 2.79 -1.53 -11.11
C GLY A 71 1.43 -1.78 -10.43
N ASN A 72 1.17 -1.14 -9.28
CA ASN A 72 -0.15 -1.08 -8.65
C ASN A 72 -0.71 0.34 -8.75
N LEU A 73 -2.03 0.43 -8.86
CA LEU A 73 -2.76 1.69 -8.79
C LEU A 73 -4.15 1.41 -8.20
N GLU A 74 -4.47 2.11 -7.14
CA GLU A 74 -5.78 2.13 -6.52
C GLU A 74 -6.48 3.46 -6.82
N ALA A 75 -7.79 3.38 -7.03
CA ALA A 75 -8.64 4.52 -7.31
C ALA A 75 -9.94 4.40 -6.52
N VAL A 76 -10.37 5.51 -5.92
CA VAL A 76 -11.66 5.58 -5.23
C VAL A 76 -12.74 5.89 -6.26
N LEU A 77 -13.70 4.99 -6.39
CA LEU A 77 -14.85 5.17 -7.28
C LEU A 77 -16.01 5.79 -6.50
N PRO A 78 -16.59 6.91 -6.96
CA PRO A 78 -17.86 7.39 -6.41
C PRO A 78 -18.96 6.34 -6.56
N TRP A 79 -19.80 6.19 -5.54
CA TRP A 79 -20.94 5.29 -5.64
C TRP A 79 -21.94 5.78 -6.67
N SER A 80 -22.46 4.88 -7.49
CA SER A 80 -23.47 5.13 -8.52
C SER A 80 -24.48 3.99 -8.53
N GLU A 81 -25.76 4.30 -8.69
CA GLU A 81 -26.81 3.30 -8.95
C GLU A 81 -26.81 2.84 -10.41
N GLU A 82 -26.28 3.66 -11.31
CA GLU A 82 -26.16 3.37 -12.74
C GLU A 82 -24.81 2.72 -13.08
N PRO A 83 -24.74 1.89 -14.13
CA PRO A 83 -23.48 1.38 -14.65
C PRO A 83 -22.54 2.54 -15.00
N VAL A 84 -21.26 2.39 -14.62
CA VAL A 84 -20.21 3.36 -14.93
C VAL A 84 -19.21 2.80 -15.93
N THR A 85 -18.62 3.69 -16.71
CA THR A 85 -17.55 3.39 -17.65
C THR A 85 -16.21 3.71 -17.01
N LEU A 86 -15.39 2.66 -16.90
CA LEU A 86 -14.00 2.78 -16.47
C LEU A 86 -13.07 2.57 -17.66
N ARG A 87 -12.06 3.42 -17.77
CA ARG A 87 -10.98 3.25 -18.76
C ARG A 87 -9.64 3.18 -18.03
N PHE A 88 -8.93 2.08 -18.26
CA PHE A 88 -7.60 1.83 -17.72
C PHE A 88 -6.57 2.09 -18.81
N VAL A 89 -5.52 2.84 -18.49
CA VAL A 89 -4.41 3.13 -19.41
C VAL A 89 -3.11 2.78 -18.73
N VAL A 90 -2.26 2.05 -19.45
CA VAL A 90 -0.87 1.80 -19.09
C VAL A 90 -0.03 2.15 -20.31
N ASP A 91 0.89 3.09 -20.17
CA ASP A 91 1.86 3.45 -21.20
C ASP A 91 3.30 3.41 -20.65
N ASP A 92 4.27 3.86 -21.44
CA ASP A 92 5.69 3.87 -21.07
C ASP A 92 6.04 4.86 -19.94
N ARG A 93 5.07 5.65 -19.47
CA ARG A 93 5.27 6.73 -18.49
C ARG A 93 4.36 6.60 -17.28
N LYS A 94 3.11 6.14 -17.45
CA LYS A 94 2.13 6.10 -16.37
C LYS A 94 1.10 4.99 -16.48
N MET A 95 0.52 4.68 -15.32
CA MET A 95 -0.78 4.03 -15.21
C MET A 95 -1.81 5.08 -14.86
N ALA A 96 -3.01 4.97 -15.39
CA ALA A 96 -4.12 5.86 -15.07
C ALA A 96 -5.47 5.14 -15.11
N VAL A 97 -6.37 5.54 -14.22
CA VAL A 97 -7.77 5.12 -14.19
C VAL A 97 -8.65 6.32 -14.47
N PHE A 98 -9.57 6.16 -15.42
CA PHE A 98 -10.57 7.16 -15.74
C PHE A 98 -11.97 6.63 -15.42
N HIS A 99 -12.81 7.52 -14.90
CA HIS A 99 -14.23 7.29 -14.65
C HIS A 99 -15.04 8.32 -15.43
N GLU A 100 -15.93 7.85 -16.32
CA GLU A 100 -16.74 8.73 -17.18
C GLU A 100 -15.90 9.76 -17.97
N GLY A 101 -14.67 9.39 -18.32
CA GLY A 101 -13.74 10.25 -19.04
C GLY A 101 -12.83 11.12 -18.17
N GLU A 102 -13.08 11.25 -16.87
CA GLU A 102 -12.25 12.01 -15.94
C GLU A 102 -11.17 11.13 -15.30
N GLU A 103 -9.92 11.60 -15.21
CA GLU A 103 -8.84 10.87 -14.53
C GLU A 103 -9.08 10.91 -13.02
N ILE A 104 -9.25 9.74 -12.39
CA ILE A 104 -9.50 9.61 -10.94
C ILE A 104 -8.30 9.09 -10.17
N ALA A 105 -7.31 8.52 -10.86
CA ALA A 105 -6.04 8.11 -10.28
C ALA A 105 -4.95 8.01 -11.36
N SER A 106 -3.72 8.33 -10.99
CA SER A 106 -2.55 8.07 -11.81
C SER A 106 -1.30 7.83 -10.98
N ALA A 107 -0.37 7.08 -11.57
CA ALA A 107 0.91 6.75 -10.97
C ALA A 107 2.00 6.64 -12.04
N PRO A 108 3.26 7.02 -11.71
CA PRO A 108 4.37 6.80 -12.61
C PRO A 108 4.54 5.30 -12.89
N PHE A 109 4.86 4.99 -14.13
CA PHE A 109 5.13 3.63 -14.56
C PHE A 109 6.54 3.58 -15.13
N SER A 110 7.44 2.86 -14.46
CA SER A 110 8.85 2.87 -14.84
C SER A 110 9.07 2.15 -16.18
N ALA A 111 9.97 2.69 -17.00
CA ALA A 111 10.37 2.07 -18.27
C ALA A 111 10.88 0.62 -18.08
N ALA A 112 11.52 0.32 -16.94
CA ALA A 112 12.00 -1.03 -16.61
C ALA A 112 10.87 -2.05 -16.41
N ILE A 113 9.67 -1.60 -16.01
CA ILE A 113 8.48 -2.47 -15.93
C ILE A 113 7.79 -2.52 -17.30
N ALA A 114 7.74 -1.40 -18.03
CA ALA A 114 7.17 -1.35 -19.38
C ALA A 114 7.90 -2.29 -20.36
N GLU A 115 9.23 -2.38 -20.27
CA GLU A 115 10.01 -3.33 -21.07
C GLU A 115 9.56 -4.78 -20.82
N LYS A 116 9.34 -5.14 -19.55
CA LYS A 116 8.85 -6.48 -19.18
C LYS A 116 7.42 -6.75 -19.64
N LEU A 117 6.57 -5.71 -19.75
CA LEU A 117 5.21 -5.87 -20.25
C LEU A 117 5.16 -6.22 -21.74
N SER A 118 6.17 -5.87 -22.53
CA SER A 118 6.20 -6.19 -23.96
C SER A 118 6.20 -7.70 -24.24
N GLU A 119 6.58 -8.51 -23.26
CA GLU A 119 6.66 -9.97 -23.36
C GLU A 119 5.47 -10.69 -22.69
N VAL A 120 4.58 -9.97 -22.01
CA VAL A 120 3.46 -10.60 -21.28
C VAL A 120 2.21 -10.71 -22.13
N LYS A 121 1.46 -11.79 -21.90
CA LYS A 121 0.11 -11.93 -22.44
C LYS A 121 -0.90 -11.32 -21.47
N ILE A 122 -1.61 -10.29 -21.92
CA ILE A 122 -2.70 -9.71 -21.14
C ILE A 122 -3.88 -10.69 -21.14
N GLN A 123 -4.37 -11.00 -19.94
CA GLN A 123 -5.62 -11.73 -19.74
C GLN A 123 -6.71 -10.74 -19.35
N TRP A 124 -7.76 -10.67 -20.16
CA TRP A 124 -8.86 -9.75 -19.98
C TRP A 124 -9.99 -10.41 -19.20
N GLY A 125 -10.56 -9.70 -18.23
CA GLY A 125 -11.71 -10.18 -17.45
C GLY A 125 -11.35 -11.18 -16.34
N GLU A 126 -10.07 -11.51 -16.18
CA GLU A 126 -9.54 -12.39 -15.15
C GLU A 126 -8.43 -11.67 -14.37
N GLY A 127 -8.30 -11.93 -13.08
CA GLY A 127 -7.27 -11.30 -12.26
C GLY A 127 -7.20 -11.83 -10.84
N LEU A 128 -6.31 -11.23 -10.03
CA LEU A 128 -6.04 -11.63 -8.66
C LEU A 128 -7.29 -11.63 -7.76
N PHE A 129 -8.26 -10.76 -8.06
CA PHE A 129 -9.50 -10.59 -7.30
C PHE A 129 -10.69 -11.36 -7.89
N GLY A 130 -10.43 -12.27 -8.83
CA GLY A 130 -11.44 -13.08 -9.50
C GLY A 130 -11.91 -12.49 -10.83
N LEU A 131 -13.06 -12.99 -11.30
CA LEU A 131 -13.63 -12.62 -12.60
C LEU A 131 -14.23 -11.21 -12.57
N LEU A 132 -14.07 -10.48 -13.68
CA LEU A 132 -14.74 -9.21 -13.91
C LEU A 132 -16.25 -9.42 -13.97
N LYS A 133 -16.99 -8.73 -13.11
CA LYS A 133 -18.46 -8.76 -13.08
C LYS A 133 -19.13 -7.76 -14.03
N GLY A 134 -18.34 -6.92 -14.70
CA GLY A 134 -18.77 -5.97 -15.73
C GLY A 134 -18.54 -6.47 -17.14
N ASN A 135 -18.74 -5.59 -18.12
CA ASN A 135 -18.52 -5.87 -19.54
C ASN A 135 -17.26 -5.15 -20.03
N ILE A 136 -16.47 -5.83 -20.86
CA ILE A 136 -15.36 -5.20 -21.59
C ILE A 136 -15.94 -4.60 -22.87
N LEU A 137 -15.90 -3.26 -22.97
CA LEU A 137 -16.47 -2.53 -24.10
C LEU A 137 -15.46 -2.39 -25.26
N ASP A 138 -14.19 -2.16 -24.93
CA ASP A 138 -13.07 -2.07 -25.87
C ASP A 138 -11.78 -2.45 -25.14
N HIS A 139 -10.79 -2.95 -25.89
CA HIS A 139 -9.45 -3.20 -25.37
C HIS A 139 -8.41 -3.11 -26.50
N LYS A 140 -7.22 -2.63 -26.15
CA LYS A 140 -6.06 -2.62 -27.06
C LYS A 140 -4.87 -3.25 -26.34
N PRO A 141 -4.08 -4.08 -27.03
CA PRO A 141 -2.78 -4.51 -26.51
C PRO A 141 -1.80 -3.34 -26.43
#